data_AF-A0A4R5P5L8-F1
#
_entry.id   AF-A0A4R5P5L8-F1
#
_cell.length_a   1.000
_cell.length_b   1.000
_cell.length_c   1.000
_cell.angle_alpha   90.00
_cell.angle_beta   90.00
_cell.angle_gamma   90.00
#
_symmetry.space_group_name_H-M   'P 1'
#
loop_
_entity.id
_entity.type
_entity.pdbx_description
1 polymer ?
#
loop_
_entity_poly.entity_id
_entity_poly.type
_entity_poly.pdbx_seq_one_letter_code
_entity_poly.pdbx_strand_id
1 'polypeptide(L)'
;MTDDTTTTTQARRIEYFCRNASGSKVIFVSSASGYDSFRMYVGLIGQPMRPVTVFDVQRLRDGGTTYIFTPEGVFFAPSRIRPPAYGPSSDGSCRWPTRDTVEDVCGWSAPENFRVSAPLAAEESFAHLDPDDYVITEDVSTNLVTVNTRAGVR
;
A
#
# COMPACT_ATOMS: atom_id res chain seq x y z
N MET A 1 20.33 0.71 -37.16
CA MET A 1 20.18 1.81 -36.17
C MET A 1 19.39 1.21 -35.03
N THR A 2 20.07 0.72 -34.01
CA THR A 2 19.45 0.09 -32.84
C THR A 2 19.18 1.20 -31.84
N ASP A 3 17.90 1.52 -31.65
CA ASP A 3 17.45 2.41 -30.58
C ASP A 3 17.65 1.66 -29.26
N ASP A 4 18.68 2.05 -28.52
CA ASP A 4 18.95 1.59 -27.17
C ASP A 4 18.12 2.46 -26.22
N THR A 5 16.83 2.12 -26.09
CA THR A 5 15.94 2.79 -25.13
C THR A 5 16.27 2.28 -23.73
N THR A 6 17.33 2.81 -23.14
CA THR A 6 17.67 2.57 -21.73
C THR A 6 16.57 3.20 -20.87
N THR A 7 15.55 2.41 -20.56
CA THR A 7 14.44 2.84 -19.71
C THR A 7 14.99 2.96 -18.29
N THR A 8 15.37 4.17 -17.91
CA THR A 8 15.87 4.45 -16.57
C THR A 8 14.69 4.34 -15.62
N THR A 9 14.61 3.25 -14.85
CA THR A 9 13.56 3.07 -13.85
C THR A 9 13.77 4.13 -12.75
N GLN A 10 12.82 5.05 -12.58
CA GLN A 10 12.88 6.05 -11.52
C GLN A 10 12.94 5.34 -10.16
N ALA A 11 13.88 5.76 -9.30
CA ALA A 11 14.00 5.21 -7.95
C ALA A 11 12.68 5.39 -7.19
N ARG A 12 12.15 4.30 -6.62
CA ARG A 12 10.88 4.29 -5.92
C ARG A 12 11.10 4.36 -4.41
N ARG A 13 10.37 5.26 -3.72
CA ARG A 13 10.30 5.37 -2.27
C ARG A 13 9.30 4.37 -1.71
N ILE A 14 9.63 3.76 -0.58
CA ILE A 14 8.69 2.96 0.22
C ILE A 14 7.72 3.90 0.93
N GLU A 15 6.43 3.79 0.64
CA GLU A 15 5.37 4.54 1.32
C GLU A 15 4.84 3.78 2.53
N TYR A 16 4.45 2.51 2.29
CA TYR A 16 3.87 1.63 3.29
C TYR A 16 4.40 0.23 3.13
N PHE A 17 4.66 -0.39 4.27
CA PHE A 17 5.07 -1.77 4.35
C PHE A 17 4.43 -2.34 5.61
N CYS A 18 3.41 -3.18 5.43
CA CYS A 18 2.56 -3.65 6.53
C CYS A 18 2.35 -5.16 6.42
N ARG A 19 2.20 -5.85 7.56
CA ARG A 19 2.00 -7.30 7.65
C ARG A 19 0.74 -7.63 8.43
N ASN A 20 -0.04 -8.59 7.95
CA ASN A 20 -1.25 -8.99 8.63
C ASN A 20 -0.97 -9.67 9.99
N ALA A 21 -2.02 -9.82 10.80
CA ALA A 21 -1.89 -10.41 12.14
C ALA A 21 -1.32 -11.84 12.13
N SER A 22 -1.59 -12.65 11.09
CA SER A 22 -1.03 -14.02 10.98
C SER A 22 0.46 -14.05 10.62
N GLY A 23 1.04 -12.91 10.23
CA GLY A 23 2.46 -12.80 9.89
C GLY A 23 2.85 -13.32 8.51
N SER A 24 1.90 -13.84 7.73
CA SER A 24 2.18 -14.49 6.45
C SER A 24 2.00 -13.55 5.27
N LYS A 25 1.01 -12.65 5.33
CA LYS A 25 0.64 -11.76 4.23
C LYS A 25 1.17 -10.35 4.47
N VAL A 26 1.70 -9.75 3.41
CA VAL A 26 2.32 -8.44 3.43
C VAL A 26 1.72 -7.56 2.33
N ILE A 27 1.58 -6.28 2.64
CA ILE A 27 1.30 -5.21 1.69
C ILE A 27 2.54 -4.34 1.57
N PHE A 28 2.97 -4.12 0.33
CA PHE A 28 4.06 -3.22 -0.01
C PHE A 28 3.53 -2.14 -0.95
N VAL A 29 3.75 -0.87 -0.57
CA VAL A 29 3.37 0.29 -1.36
C VAL A 29 4.61 1.14 -1.62
N SER A 30 4.85 1.46 -2.89
CA SER A 30 5.93 2.35 -3.30
C SER A 30 5.42 3.45 -4.23
N SER A 31 6.11 4.59 -4.25
CA SER A 31 5.85 5.71 -5.17
C SER A 31 7.17 6.21 -5.77
N ALA A 32 7.13 6.96 -6.87
CA ALA A 32 8.32 7.54 -7.48
C ALA A 32 8.24 9.07 -7.56
N SER A 33 7.21 9.59 -8.23
CA SER A 33 6.94 11.03 -8.33
C SER A 33 5.43 11.28 -8.33
N GLY A 34 4.89 11.81 -7.24
CA GLY A 34 3.46 12.12 -7.14
C GLY A 34 2.55 10.91 -6.89
N TYR A 35 1.24 11.17 -6.84
CA TYR A 35 0.20 10.21 -6.45
C TYR A 35 -0.15 9.20 -7.54
N ASP A 36 -0.04 9.59 -8.80
CA ASP A 36 -0.19 8.73 -9.98
C ASP A 36 0.88 7.64 -10.06
N SER A 37 2.05 7.87 -9.44
CA SER A 37 3.14 6.92 -9.43
C SER A 37 3.00 5.79 -8.41
N PHE A 38 1.95 5.77 -7.57
CA PHE A 38 1.77 4.75 -6.53
C PHE A 38 1.59 3.36 -7.13
N ARG A 39 2.26 2.37 -6.53
CA ARG A 39 2.07 0.95 -6.81
C ARG A 39 1.84 0.23 -5.50
N MET A 40 0.89 -0.69 -5.51
CA MET A 40 0.56 -1.53 -4.37
C MET A 40 0.75 -3.00 -4.76
N TYR A 41 1.35 -3.77 -3.87
CA TYR A 41 1.56 -5.20 -4.02
C TYR A 41 1.08 -5.93 -2.79
N VAL A 42 0.51 -7.12 -2.98
CA VAL A 42 0.06 -7.99 -1.90
C VAL A 42 0.57 -9.42 -2.14
N GLY A 43 1.09 -10.06 -1.10
CA GLY A 43 1.62 -11.41 -1.23
C GLY A 43 2.18 -11.96 0.07
N LEU A 44 2.89 -13.08 -0.04
CA LEU A 44 3.56 -13.72 1.09
C LEU A 44 5.05 -13.38 1.08
N ILE A 45 5.65 -13.31 2.27
CA ILE A 45 7.12 -13.18 2.40
C ILE A 45 7.79 -14.38 1.71
N GLY A 46 8.82 -14.11 0.92
CA GLY A 46 9.58 -15.10 0.16
C GLY A 46 8.95 -15.50 -1.17
N GLN A 47 7.82 -14.91 -1.56
CA GLN A 47 7.13 -15.21 -2.81
C GLN A 47 6.94 -13.95 -3.66
N PRO A 48 6.85 -14.09 -5.00
CA PRO A 48 6.44 -12.98 -5.85
C PRO A 48 5.07 -12.44 -5.43
N MET A 49 5.02 -11.14 -5.15
CA MET A 49 3.81 -10.45 -4.73
C MET A 49 2.99 -10.02 -5.95
N ARG A 50 1.68 -10.14 -5.84
CA ARG A 50 0.72 -9.76 -6.87
C ARG A 50 0.55 -8.23 -6.87
N PRO A 51 0.65 -7.55 -8.03
CA PRO A 51 0.29 -6.15 -8.13
C PRO A 51 -1.22 -5.97 -7.94
N VAL A 52 -1.59 -4.90 -7.24
CA VAL A 52 -2.97 -4.43 -7.09
C VAL A 52 -3.09 -3.12 -7.87
N THR A 53 -4.07 -3.04 -8.75
CA THR A 53 -4.33 -1.83 -9.53
C THR A 53 -4.71 -0.68 -8.59
N VAL A 54 -3.94 0.40 -8.65
CA VAL A 54 -4.23 1.67 -7.97
C VAL A 54 -4.77 2.63 -9.01
N PHE A 55 -5.92 3.26 -8.75
CA PHE A 55 -6.48 4.26 -9.67
C PHE A 55 -6.63 5.65 -9.06
N ASP A 56 -6.59 5.77 -7.73
CA ASP A 56 -6.49 7.06 -7.07
C ASP A 56 -5.80 6.93 -5.70
N VAL A 57 -5.17 8.01 -5.25
CA VAL A 57 -4.56 8.13 -3.93
C VAL A 57 -4.88 9.49 -3.35
N GLN A 58 -5.41 9.47 -2.14
CA GLN A 58 -5.71 10.67 -1.39
C GLN A 58 -4.97 10.67 -0.06
N ARG A 59 -4.36 11.80 0.27
CA ARG A 59 -3.56 11.97 1.48
C ARG A 59 -4.01 13.21 2.22
N LEU A 60 -4.42 13.02 3.47
CA LEU A 60 -4.90 14.08 4.34
C LEU A 60 -3.74 14.93 4.87
N ARG A 61 -4.03 16.18 5.20
CA ARG A 61 -3.06 17.13 5.78
C ARG A 61 -2.87 16.96 7.30
N ASP A 62 -3.27 15.82 7.84
CA ASP A 62 -3.25 15.47 9.27
C ASP A 62 -1.94 14.78 9.72
N GLY A 63 -0.88 14.95 8.94
CA GLY A 63 0.37 14.20 9.08
C GLY A 63 0.46 12.99 8.14
N GLY A 64 -0.53 12.79 7.27
CA GLY A 64 -0.38 11.94 6.08
C GLY A 64 -1.21 10.67 6.09
N THR A 65 -2.37 10.66 6.75
CA THR A 65 -3.36 9.58 6.58
C THR A 65 -3.65 9.42 5.09
N THR A 66 -3.58 8.19 4.58
CA THR A 66 -3.64 7.91 3.14
C THR A 66 -4.67 6.85 2.82
N TYR A 67 -5.44 7.13 1.77
CA TYR A 67 -6.42 6.24 1.18
C TYR A 67 -5.94 5.93 -0.24
N ILE A 68 -5.75 4.64 -0.53
CA ILE A 68 -5.37 4.16 -1.86
C ILE A 68 -6.57 3.38 -2.39
N PHE A 69 -7.16 3.89 -3.47
CA PHE A 69 -8.36 3.32 -4.07
C PHE A 69 -7.97 2.23 -5.08
N THR A 70 -8.50 1.03 -4.86
CA THR A 70 -8.29 -0.12 -5.74
C THR A 70 -9.63 -0.77 -6.10
N PRO A 71 -9.71 -1.57 -7.18
CA PRO A 71 -10.93 -2.31 -7.53
C PRO A 71 -11.35 -3.32 -6.45
N GLU A 72 -10.40 -3.73 -5.62
CA GLU A 72 -10.58 -4.72 -4.55
C GLU A 72 -11.01 -4.07 -3.23
N GLY A 73 -11.05 -2.74 -3.13
CA GLY A 73 -11.37 -1.98 -1.92
C GLY A 73 -10.37 -0.86 -1.65
N VAL A 74 -10.55 -0.13 -0.55
CA VAL A 74 -9.63 0.95 -0.16
C VAL A 74 -8.56 0.39 0.77
N PHE A 75 -7.30 0.73 0.50
CA PHE A 75 -6.22 0.56 1.47
C PHE A 75 -6.13 1.83 2.29
N PHE A 76 -6.36 1.68 3.58
CA PHE A 76 -6.25 2.74 4.56
C PHE A 76 -4.92 2.63 5.30
N ALA A 77 -4.15 3.71 5.32
CA ALA A 77 -2.96 3.84 6.17
C ALA A 77 -3.07 5.08 7.06
N PRO A 78 -2.99 4.93 8.40
CA PRO A 78 -3.10 6.05 9.31
C PRO A 78 -1.87 6.98 9.27
N SER A 79 -2.06 8.23 9.68
CA SER A 79 -0.97 9.18 9.93
C SER A 79 0.00 8.64 10.99
N ARG A 80 1.31 8.69 10.70
CA ARG A 80 2.36 8.28 11.66
C ARG A 80 2.50 9.23 12.85
N ILE A 81 2.00 10.46 12.72
CA ILE A 81 2.20 11.54 13.71
C ILE A 81 0.98 11.67 14.63
N ARG A 82 -0.18 11.18 14.19
CA ARG A 82 -1.41 11.19 14.99
C ARG A 82 -1.95 9.76 15.11
N PRO A 83 -1.77 9.10 16.26
CA PRO A 83 -2.64 7.99 16.62
C PRO A 83 -4.09 8.50 16.53
N PRO A 84 -5.02 7.80 15.88
CA PRO A 84 -6.40 8.27 15.82
C PRO A 84 -6.96 8.36 17.24
N ALA A 85 -7.38 9.55 17.65
CA ALA A 85 -8.12 9.71 18.91
C ALA A 85 -9.53 9.10 18.80
N TYR A 86 -10.03 8.85 17.58
CA TYR A 86 -11.37 8.34 17.30
C TYR A 86 -11.39 7.57 15.98
N GLY A 87 -11.90 6.32 16.00
CA GLY A 87 -12.18 5.51 14.81
C GLY A 87 -11.38 4.21 14.69
N PRO A 88 -11.81 3.27 13.82
CA PRO A 88 -11.05 2.05 13.51
C PRO A 88 -9.60 2.39 13.11
N SER A 89 -8.63 1.50 13.43
CA SER A 89 -7.15 1.75 13.44
C SER A 89 -6.62 2.63 14.56
N SER A 90 -7.28 2.66 15.71
CA SER A 90 -6.72 3.26 16.94
C SER A 90 -5.38 2.64 17.38
N ASP A 91 -5.03 1.46 16.86
CA ASP A 91 -3.74 0.79 17.07
C ASP A 91 -2.63 1.22 16.08
N GLY A 92 -2.95 2.12 15.13
CA GLY A 92 -2.01 2.58 14.11
C GLY A 92 -1.77 1.60 12.97
N SER A 93 -2.60 0.55 12.83
CA SER A 93 -2.47 -0.43 11.74
C SER A 93 -3.04 0.06 10.41
N CYS A 94 -2.43 -0.38 9.30
CA CYS A 94 -3.00 -0.28 7.96
C CYS A 94 -4.21 -1.23 7.86
N ARG A 95 -5.23 -0.91 7.06
CA ARG A 95 -6.38 -1.81 6.81
C ARG A 95 -6.64 -1.99 5.34
N TRP A 96 -6.92 -3.22 4.93
CA TRP A 96 -7.34 -3.52 3.57
C TRP A 96 -7.95 -4.93 3.45
N PRO A 97 -8.89 -5.15 2.53
CA PRO A 97 -9.62 -4.10 1.81
C PRO A 97 -10.75 -3.53 2.68
N THR A 98 -10.90 -2.20 2.69
CA THR A 98 -12.00 -1.51 3.39
C THR A 98 -12.98 -0.89 2.39
N ARG A 99 -14.14 -0.43 2.88
CA ARG A 99 -15.05 0.48 2.13
C ARG A 99 -14.86 1.94 2.51
N ASP A 100 -14.02 2.20 3.50
CA ASP A 100 -13.89 3.53 4.09
C ASP A 100 -13.33 4.50 3.07
N THR A 101 -13.99 5.63 2.94
CA THR A 101 -13.52 6.72 2.10
C THR A 101 -13.13 7.92 2.95
N VAL A 102 -12.44 8.88 2.32
CA VAL A 102 -12.22 10.20 2.93
C VAL A 102 -13.53 10.95 3.21
N GLU A 103 -14.63 10.61 2.52
CA GLU A 103 -15.93 11.26 2.68
C GLU A 103 -16.50 10.96 4.07
N ASP A 104 -16.41 9.70 4.48
CA ASP A 104 -16.90 9.21 5.78
C ASP A 104 -16.18 9.86 6.97
N VAL A 105 -14.91 10.25 6.78
CA VAL A 105 -14.05 10.76 7.87
C VAL A 105 -13.97 12.29 7.88
N CYS A 106 -13.89 12.94 6.72
CA CYS A 106 -13.66 14.38 6.63
C CYS A 106 -14.53 15.10 5.59
N GLY A 107 -15.50 14.42 4.99
CA GLY A 107 -16.45 15.02 4.04
C GLY A 107 -15.86 15.38 2.68
N TRP A 108 -14.66 14.88 2.36
CA TRP A 108 -14.06 15.06 1.03
C TRP A 108 -14.64 14.03 0.07
N SER A 109 -15.06 14.47 -1.12
CA SER A 109 -15.67 13.56 -2.08
C SER A 109 -14.73 12.42 -2.45
N ALA A 110 -15.23 11.18 -2.35
CA ALA A 110 -14.56 10.04 -2.94
C ALA A 110 -14.45 10.22 -4.47
N PRO A 111 -13.51 9.52 -5.14
CA PRO A 111 -13.41 9.58 -6.60
C PRO A 111 -14.73 9.20 -7.25
N GLU A 112 -15.20 9.95 -8.25
CA GLU A 112 -16.54 9.77 -8.85
C GLU A 112 -16.82 8.31 -9.30
N ASN A 113 -15.78 7.63 -9.76
CA ASN A 113 -15.80 6.25 -10.26
C ASN A 113 -15.54 5.19 -9.17
N PHE A 114 -15.42 5.56 -7.90
CA PHE A 114 -15.17 4.60 -6.83
C PHE A 114 -16.40 3.71 -6.64
N ARG A 115 -16.25 2.43 -7.01
CA ARG A 115 -17.22 1.36 -6.78
C ARG A 115 -16.45 0.13 -6.32
N VAL A 116 -16.62 -0.27 -5.07
CA VAL A 116 -16.09 -1.55 -4.59
C VAL A 116 -16.95 -2.67 -5.15
N SER A 117 -16.35 -3.59 -5.89
CA SER A 117 -17.06 -4.77 -6.38
C SER A 117 -17.49 -5.64 -5.20
N ALA A 118 -18.76 -5.99 -5.11
CA ALA A 118 -19.24 -6.95 -4.12
C ALA A 118 -19.06 -8.39 -4.64
N PRO A 119 -18.72 -9.37 -3.77
CA PRO A 119 -18.43 -9.20 -2.35
C PRO A 119 -17.01 -8.65 -2.10
N LEU A 120 -16.91 -7.72 -1.14
CA LEU A 120 -15.62 -7.30 -0.62
C LEU A 120 -15.02 -8.44 0.21
N ALA A 121 -13.72 -8.73 0.05
CA ALA A 121 -13.04 -9.67 0.93
C ALA A 121 -13.12 -9.19 2.39
N ALA A 122 -12.96 -10.09 3.35
CA ALA A 122 -12.93 -9.70 4.75
C ALA A 122 -11.80 -8.69 5.00
N GLU A 123 -12.12 -7.58 5.65
CA GLU A 123 -11.13 -6.58 6.05
C GLU A 123 -10.08 -7.21 6.96
N GLU A 124 -8.81 -6.94 6.70
CA GLU A 124 -7.69 -7.34 7.54
C GLU A 124 -6.94 -6.10 8.07
N SER A 125 -6.43 -6.21 9.30
CA SER A 125 -5.48 -5.24 9.88
C SER A 125 -4.04 -5.69 9.63
N PHE A 126 -3.18 -4.73 9.29
CA PHE A 126 -1.78 -4.93 8.99
C PHE A 126 -0.91 -3.98 9.82
N ALA A 127 -0.08 -4.54 10.69
CA ALA A 127 0.91 -3.78 11.46
C ALA A 127 2.05 -3.30 10.56
N HIS A 128 2.57 -2.10 10.82
CA HIS A 128 3.74 -1.59 10.10
C HIS A 128 4.98 -2.47 10.33
N LEU A 129 5.75 -2.66 9.26
CA LEU A 129 7.06 -3.30 9.28
C LEU A 129 8.16 -2.25 9.09
N ASP A 130 9.31 -2.49 9.69
CA ASP A 130 10.54 -1.76 9.37
C ASP A 130 11.14 -2.32 8.06
N PRO A 131 11.27 -1.53 6.99
CA PRO A 131 11.90 -1.99 5.76
C PRO A 131 13.35 -2.45 5.92
N ASP A 132 14.07 -1.97 6.94
CA ASP A 132 15.47 -2.35 7.17
C ASP A 132 15.63 -3.81 7.60
N ASP A 133 14.55 -4.43 8.07
CA ASP A 133 14.52 -5.86 8.41
C ASP A 133 14.36 -6.77 7.18
N TYR A 134 14.22 -6.19 5.99
CA TYR A 134 13.87 -6.92 4.78
C TYR A 134 14.79 -6.59 3.60
N VAL A 135 14.75 -7.47 2.61
CA VAL A 135 15.32 -7.29 1.27
C VAL A 135 14.17 -7.29 0.28
N ILE A 136 13.95 -6.14 -0.35
CA ILE A 136 12.88 -5.91 -1.31
C ILE A 136 13.51 -5.90 -2.70
N THR A 137 13.08 -6.82 -3.56
CA THR A 137 13.56 -6.91 -4.94
C THR A 137 12.41 -6.64 -5.89
N GLU A 138 12.55 -5.64 -6.75
CA GLU A 138 11.60 -5.36 -7.82
C GLU A 138 12.13 -5.89 -9.14
N ASP A 139 11.37 -6.76 -9.80
CA ASP A 139 11.62 -7.17 -11.18
C ASP A 139 10.82 -6.25 -12.11
N VAL A 140 11.52 -5.33 -12.75
CA VAL A 140 10.93 -4.33 -13.65
C VAL A 140 10.37 -4.95 -14.94
N SER A 141 10.86 -6.12 -15.36
CA SER A 141 10.43 -6.78 -16.58
C SER A 141 9.07 -7.47 -16.41
N THR A 142 8.79 -7.97 -15.21
CA THR A 142 7.53 -8.64 -14.85
C THR A 142 6.61 -7.78 -14.00
N ASN A 143 7.09 -6.61 -13.53
CA ASN A 143 6.42 -5.76 -12.56
C ASN A 143 6.00 -6.54 -11.30
N LEU A 144 6.87 -7.44 -10.84
CA LEU A 144 6.70 -8.22 -9.62
C LEU A 144 7.66 -7.74 -8.55
N VAL A 145 7.22 -7.85 -7.29
CA VAL A 145 8.04 -7.54 -6.12
C VAL A 145 8.19 -8.81 -5.30
N THR A 146 9.40 -9.11 -4.84
CA THR A 146 9.63 -10.15 -3.83
C THR A 146 10.18 -9.49 -2.57
N VAL A 147 9.63 -9.88 -1.42
CA VAL A 147 10.07 -9.41 -0.10
C VAL A 147 10.62 -10.58 0.68
N ASN A 148 11.88 -10.52 1.10
CA ASN A 148 12.52 -11.53 1.93
C ASN A 148 12.93 -10.92 3.27
N THR A 149 12.92 -11.72 4.35
CA THR A 149 13.55 -11.29 5.61
C THR A 149 15.06 -11.18 5.40
N ARG A 150 15.66 -10.14 5.99
CA ARG A 150 17.12 -9.98 5.99
C ARG A 150 17.72 -11.02 6.93
N ALA A 151 18.76 -11.72 6.48
CA ALA A 151 19.44 -12.70 7.30
C ALA A 151 19.97 -12.05 8.60
N GLY A 152 19.60 -12.62 9.75
CA GLY A 152 20.07 -12.17 11.07
C GLY A 152 19.11 -11.30 11.87
N VAL A 153 17.95 -10.93 11.32
CA VAL A 153 16.86 -10.30 12.08
C VAL A 153 16.00 -11.41 12.69
N ARG A 154 15.91 -11.47 14.02
CA ARG A 154 15.10 -12.41 14.80
C ARG A 154 13.96 -11.69 15.50
#